data_AF-A0A7S4MTS0-F1
#
_entry.id   AF-A0A7S4MTS0-F1
#
_cell.length_a   1.000
_cell.length_b   1.000
_cell.length_c   1.000
_cell.angle_alpha   90.00
_cell.angle_beta   90.00
_cell.angle_gamma   90.00
#
_symmetry.space_group_name_H-M   'P 1'
#
loop_
_entity.id
_entity.type
_entity.pdbx_description
1 polymer ?
#
loop_
_entity_poly.entity_id
_entity_poly.type
_entity_poly.pdbx_seq_one_letter_code
_entity_poly.pdbx_strand_id
1 'polypeptide(L)'
;QRQLPAITPLEREVNAAYKFPYHCKALVDAHHQCLSSSTSWTQCNASRDAMDACIEEGERKMFYLQTQCSRRKSLFMACVLNQGDCESKLLDLLHCTREALQKMGTAS
;
A
#
# COMPACT_ATOMS: atom_id res chain seq x y z
N GLN A 1 5.46 -18.13 -24.34
CA GLN A 1 4.83 -17.61 -23.12
C GLN A 1 5.92 -16.91 -22.31
N ARG A 2 5.91 -15.58 -22.18
CA ARG A 2 6.85 -14.88 -21.28
C ARG A 2 6.34 -15.11 -19.84
N GLN A 3 7.01 -15.98 -19.09
CA GLN A 3 6.76 -16.11 -17.64
C GLN A 3 7.18 -14.79 -16.99
N LEU A 4 6.23 -14.09 -16.38
CA LEU A 4 6.54 -12.97 -15.50
C LEU A 4 7.38 -13.52 -14.32
N PRO A 5 8.50 -12.88 -13.95
CA PRO A 5 9.28 -13.31 -12.81
C PRO A 5 8.40 -13.33 -11.54
N ALA A 6 8.67 -14.30 -10.67
CA ALA A 6 7.97 -14.42 -9.39
C ALA A 6 8.13 -13.12 -8.60
N ILE A 7 7.01 -12.53 -8.19
CA ILE A 7 6.99 -11.27 -7.42
C ILE A 7 7.84 -11.45 -6.16
N THR A 8 8.93 -10.71 -6.09
CA THR A 8 9.85 -10.70 -4.95
C THR A 8 9.10 -10.28 -3.68
N PRO A 9 9.55 -10.68 -2.48
CA PRO A 9 8.95 -10.21 -1.23
C PRO A 9 8.87 -8.67 -1.15
N LEU A 10 9.87 -7.99 -1.72
CA LEU A 10 9.94 -6.53 -1.75
C LEU A 10 8.90 -5.90 -2.69
N GLU A 11 8.70 -6.46 -3.90
CA GLU A 11 7.65 -5.99 -4.79
C GLU A 11 6.25 -6.19 -4.20
N ARG A 12 6.04 -7.23 -3.37
CA ARG A 12 4.79 -7.41 -2.63
C ARG A 12 4.56 -6.31 -1.60
N GLU A 13 5.57 -5.98 -0.79
CA GLU A 13 5.50 -4.90 0.19
C GLU A 13 5.19 -3.55 -0.47
N VAL A 14 5.87 -3.24 -1.58
CA VAL A 14 5.67 -1.98 -2.29
C VAL A 14 4.29 -1.93 -2.96
N ASN A 15 3.90 -2.99 -3.69
CA ASN A 15 2.56 -3.05 -4.28
C ASN A 15 1.46 -2.90 -3.23
N ALA A 16 1.65 -3.46 -2.06
CA ALA A 16 0.67 -3.34 -1.00
C ALA A 16 0.70 -1.97 -0.31
N ALA A 17 1.85 -1.31 -0.21
CA ALA A 17 1.96 0.07 0.28
C ALA A 17 1.24 1.09 -0.63
N TYR A 18 1.14 0.81 -1.93
CA TYR A 18 0.43 1.67 -2.89
C TYR A 18 -0.99 1.20 -3.23
N LYS A 19 -1.45 0.04 -2.72
CA LYS A 19 -2.76 -0.54 -3.06
C LYS A 19 -3.75 -0.34 -1.92
N PHE A 20 -4.88 0.30 -2.22
CA PHE A 20 -6.03 0.33 -1.31
C PHE A 20 -6.67 -1.08 -1.18
N PRO A 21 -7.04 -1.56 0.03
CA PRO A 21 -7.09 -0.84 1.31
C PRO A 21 -5.85 -1.02 2.21
N TYR A 22 -4.62 -0.86 1.71
CA TYR A 22 -3.37 -0.78 2.50
C TYR A 22 -3.17 -1.91 3.55
N HIS A 23 -3.49 -3.16 3.19
CA HIS A 23 -3.54 -4.33 4.09
C HIS A 23 -4.66 -4.33 5.15
N CYS A 24 -5.56 -3.37 5.16
CA CYS A 24 -6.71 -3.30 6.07
C CYS A 24 -7.86 -4.25 5.69
N LYS A 25 -7.69 -5.12 4.67
CA LYS A 25 -8.76 -5.99 4.17
C LYS A 25 -9.40 -6.84 5.27
N ALA A 26 -8.60 -7.39 6.19
CA ALA A 26 -9.13 -8.19 7.29
C ALA A 26 -10.05 -7.37 8.21
N LEU A 27 -9.76 -6.08 8.42
CA LEU A 27 -10.59 -5.19 9.23
C LEU A 27 -11.86 -4.77 8.49
N VAL A 28 -11.77 -4.55 7.17
CA VAL A 28 -12.94 -4.32 6.31
C VAL A 28 -13.89 -5.52 6.36
N ASP A 29 -13.35 -6.73 6.19
CA ASP A 29 -14.13 -7.97 6.22
C ASP A 29 -14.77 -8.19 7.62
N ALA A 30 -14.03 -7.89 8.70
CA ALA A 30 -14.55 -7.97 10.07
C ALA A 30 -15.67 -6.95 10.35
N HIS A 31 -15.52 -5.71 9.88
CA HIS A 31 -16.57 -4.69 10.01
C HIS A 31 -17.83 -5.10 9.23
N HIS A 32 -17.66 -5.59 8.00
CA HIS A 32 -18.76 -6.09 7.19
C HIS A 32 -19.47 -7.28 7.85
N GLN A 33 -18.71 -8.22 8.42
CA GLN A 33 -19.26 -9.33 9.18
C GLN A 33 -20.08 -8.83 10.38
N CYS A 34 -19.56 -7.87 11.15
CA CYS A 34 -20.29 -7.27 12.27
C CYS A 34 -21.62 -6.66 11.82
N LEU A 35 -21.63 -5.89 10.72
CA LEU A 35 -22.85 -5.29 10.18
C LEU A 35 -23.87 -6.35 9.75
N SER A 36 -23.40 -7.47 9.18
CA SER A 36 -24.28 -8.57 8.76
C SER A 36 -24.92 -9.34 9.92
N SER A 37 -24.31 -9.32 11.11
CA SER A 37 -24.76 -10.07 12.29
C SER A 37 -25.45 -9.20 13.36
N SER A 38 -25.41 -7.88 13.22
CA SER A 38 -25.88 -6.93 14.24
C SER A 38 -27.21 -6.30 13.85
N THR A 39 -28.07 -6.03 14.84
CA THR A 39 -29.35 -5.32 14.63
C THR A 39 -29.20 -3.81 14.70
N SER A 40 -28.05 -3.31 15.19
CA SER A 40 -27.70 -1.89 15.26
C SER A 40 -26.29 -1.64 14.77
N TRP A 41 -26.10 -0.60 13.97
CA TRP A 41 -24.79 -0.16 13.47
C TRP A 41 -23.83 0.24 14.60
N THR A 42 -24.36 0.75 15.72
CA THR A 42 -23.54 1.23 16.86
C THR A 42 -22.77 0.09 17.55
N GLN A 43 -23.25 -1.14 17.45
CA GLN A 43 -22.55 -2.33 17.97
C GLN A 43 -21.24 -2.59 17.23
N CYS A 44 -21.10 -2.05 16.01
CA CYS A 44 -19.92 -2.21 15.17
C CYS A 44 -18.96 -1.02 15.23
N ASN A 45 -19.19 -0.02 16.10
CA ASN A 45 -18.32 1.16 16.21
C ASN A 45 -16.85 0.79 16.46
N ALA A 46 -16.57 -0.16 17.36
CA ALA A 46 -15.19 -0.57 17.62
C ALA A 46 -14.49 -1.16 16.38
N SER A 47 -15.20 -1.99 15.59
CA SER A 47 -14.67 -2.55 14.34
C SER A 47 -14.48 -1.48 13.25
N ARG A 48 -15.38 -0.50 13.21
CA ARG A 48 -15.30 0.64 12.30
C ARG A 48 -14.09 1.50 12.65
N ASP A 49 -13.95 1.90 13.91
CA ASP A 49 -12.87 2.78 14.36
C ASP A 49 -11.49 2.12 14.13
N ALA A 50 -11.38 0.79 14.32
CA ALA A 50 -10.17 0.05 13.97
C ALA A 50 -9.88 0.02 12.46
N MET A 51 -10.92 -0.17 11.63
CA MET A 51 -10.82 -0.13 10.17
C MET A 51 -10.40 1.28 9.69
N ASP A 52 -11.04 2.32 10.21
CA ASP A 52 -10.77 3.71 9.86
C ASP A 52 -9.34 4.10 10.23
N ALA A 53 -8.88 3.79 11.45
CA ALA A 53 -7.50 4.04 11.87
C ALA A 53 -6.47 3.33 10.97
N CYS A 54 -6.77 2.12 10.49
CA CYS A 54 -5.91 1.41 9.56
C CYS A 54 -5.87 2.10 8.18
N ILE A 55 -7.03 2.53 7.67
CA ILE A 55 -7.13 3.25 6.39
C ILE A 55 -6.39 4.57 6.47
N GLU A 56 -6.63 5.38 7.51
CA GLU A 56 -5.96 6.67 7.74
C GLU A 56 -4.44 6.50 7.78
N GLU A 57 -3.94 5.52 8.54
CA GLU A 57 -2.51 5.24 8.57
C GLU A 57 -1.99 4.83 7.19
N GLY A 58 -2.72 3.98 6.47
CA GLY A 58 -2.39 3.56 5.10
C GLY A 58 -2.32 4.74 4.11
N GLU A 59 -3.29 5.65 4.18
CA GLU A 59 -3.31 6.89 3.38
C GLU A 59 -2.14 7.80 3.73
N ARG A 60 -1.82 7.95 5.03
CA ARG A 60 -0.65 8.69 5.49
C ARG A 60 0.64 8.11 4.91
N LYS A 61 0.82 6.78 4.94
CA LYS A 61 1.99 6.11 4.34
C LYS A 61 2.05 6.37 2.84
N MET A 62 0.92 6.18 2.16
CA MET A 62 0.82 6.34 0.72
C MET A 62 1.17 7.78 0.30
N PHE A 63 0.60 8.78 0.98
CA PHE A 63 0.89 10.19 0.74
C PHE A 63 2.39 10.47 0.92
N TYR A 64 2.97 10.05 2.05
CA TYR A 64 4.41 10.23 2.29
C TYR A 64 5.28 9.59 1.21
N LEU A 65 4.95 8.36 0.81
CA LEU A 65 5.63 7.65 -0.27
C LEU A 65 5.49 8.36 -1.62
N GLN A 66 4.31 8.89 -1.93
CA GLN A 66 4.10 9.68 -3.14
C GLN A 66 4.94 10.94 -3.12
N THR A 67 5.08 11.61 -1.97
CA THR A 67 5.93 12.80 -1.84
C THR A 67 7.41 12.45 -2.01
N GLN A 68 7.94 11.53 -1.20
CA GLN A 68 9.37 11.20 -1.16
C GLN A 68 9.86 10.50 -2.44
N CYS A 69 9.03 9.62 -3.00
CA CYS A 69 9.40 8.78 -4.15
C CYS A 69 8.73 9.21 -5.47
N SER A 70 8.04 10.36 -5.50
CA SER A 70 7.38 10.95 -6.68
C SER A 70 8.21 10.83 -7.95
N ARG A 71 9.45 11.34 -7.94
CA ARG A 71 10.35 11.33 -9.10
C ARG A 71 10.66 9.91 -9.58
N ARG A 72 10.92 8.98 -8.67
CA ARG A 72 11.29 7.59 -9.01
C ARG A 72 10.08 6.86 -9.60
N LYS A 73 8.89 7.09 -9.02
CA LYS A 73 7.62 6.62 -9.55
C LYS A 73 7.36 7.13 -10.96
N SER A 74 7.57 8.43 -11.21
CA SER A 74 7.41 9.01 -12.56
C SER A 74 8.38 8.41 -13.58
N LEU A 75 9.64 8.20 -13.21
CA LEU A 75 10.64 7.57 -14.08
C LEU A 75 10.29 6.12 -14.41
N PHE A 76 9.87 5.34 -13.41
CA PHE A 76 9.37 3.98 -13.63
C PHE A 76 8.14 3.99 -14.54
N MET A 77 7.17 4.87 -14.29
CA MET A 77 5.94 4.93 -15.10
C MET A 77 6.21 5.36 -16.54
N ALA A 78 7.10 6.34 -16.74
CA ALA A 78 7.55 6.71 -18.08
C ALA A 78 8.22 5.54 -18.81
N CYS A 79 9.02 4.73 -18.11
CA CYS A 79 9.61 3.54 -18.70
C CYS A 79 8.54 2.52 -19.13
N VAL A 80 7.57 2.22 -18.25
CA VAL A 80 6.47 1.27 -18.55
C VAL A 80 5.67 1.73 -19.75
N LEU A 81 5.32 3.02 -19.83
CA LEU A 81 4.57 3.58 -20.95
C LEU A 81 5.33 3.49 -22.28
N ASN A 82 6.66 3.59 -22.23
CA ASN A 82 7.52 3.46 -23.41
C ASN A 82 7.89 2.00 -23.73
N GLN A 83 7.31 1.00 -23.04
CA GLN A 83 7.58 -0.43 -23.22
C GLN A 83 9.08 -0.78 -23.12
N GLY A 84 9.83 -0.02 -22.32
CA GLY A 84 11.26 -0.25 -22.11
C GLY A 84 11.56 -1.42 -21.17
N ASP A 85 12.84 -1.74 -21.04
CA ASP A 85 13.32 -2.55 -19.92
C ASP A 85 13.39 -1.68 -18.66
N CYS A 86 12.48 -1.93 -17.73
CA CYS A 86 12.25 -1.07 -16.56
C CYS A 86 12.81 -1.63 -15.26
N GLU A 87 13.57 -2.73 -15.31
CA GLU A 87 14.10 -3.39 -14.11
C GLU A 87 14.89 -2.43 -13.22
N SER A 88 15.81 -1.65 -13.81
CA SER A 88 16.59 -0.65 -13.07
C SER A 88 15.72 0.41 -12.39
N LYS A 89 14.66 0.89 -13.07
CA LYS A 89 13.75 1.91 -12.52
C LYS A 89 12.81 1.35 -11.46
N LEU A 90 12.46 0.08 -11.58
CA LEU A 90 11.74 -0.64 -10.54
C LEU A 90 12.61 -0.76 -9.29
N LEU A 91 13.87 -1.19 -9.42
CA LEU A 91 14.80 -1.28 -8.29
C LEU A 91 15.01 0.08 -7.59
N ASP A 92 15.19 1.16 -8.36
CA ASP A 92 15.30 2.53 -7.83
C ASP A 92 14.05 2.95 -7.03
N LEU A 93 12.86 2.63 -7.54
CA LEU A 93 11.60 2.91 -6.86
C LEU A 93 11.46 2.08 -5.57
N LEU A 94 11.75 0.77 -5.64
CA LEU A 94 11.69 -0.14 -4.49
C LEU A 94 12.64 0.32 -3.38
N HIS A 95 13.85 0.74 -3.73
CA HIS A 95 14.83 1.27 -2.77
C HIS A 95 14.31 2.53 -2.08
N CYS A 96 13.79 3.49 -2.84
CA CYS A 96 13.20 4.71 -2.28
C CYS A 96 12.03 4.39 -1.34
N THR A 97 11.12 3.51 -1.74
CA THR A 97 9.96 3.13 -0.91
C THR A 97 10.40 2.53 0.41
N ARG A 98 11.41 1.66 0.41
CA ARG A 98 11.97 1.07 1.64
C ARG A 98 12.54 2.13 2.57
N GLU A 99 13.39 3.02 2.05
CA GLU A 99 14.01 4.08 2.86
C GLU A 99 12.95 5.01 3.47
N ALA A 100 11.91 5.35 2.70
CA ALA A 100 10.82 6.20 3.15
C ALA A 100 10.00 5.52 4.26
N LEU A 101 9.65 4.24 4.11
CA LEU A 101 8.95 3.48 5.15
C LEU A 101 9.78 3.32 6.42
N GLN A 102 11.09 3.06 6.30
CA GLN A 102 12.00 2.99 7.45
C GLN A 102 12.03 4.32 8.21
N LYS A 103 12.14 5.45 7.52
CA LYS A 103 12.13 6.79 8.13
C LYS A 103 10.84 7.09 8.88
N MET A 104 9.70 6.63 8.38
CA MET A 104 8.43 6.77 9.08
C MET A 104 8.35 5.90 10.33
N GLY A 105 8.88 4.68 10.30
CA GLY A 105 8.90 3.77 11.45
C GLY A 105 9.84 4.22 12.57
N THR A 106 10.87 5.00 12.25
CA THR A 106 11.78 5.61 13.24
C THR A 106 11.29 6.94 13.81
N ALA A 107 10.18 7.48 13.30
CA ALA A 107 9.60 8.75 13.75
C ALA A 107 8.52 8.57 14.83
N SER A 108 8.53 7.44 15.54
CA SER A 108 7.59 7.06 16.61
C SER A 108 8.30 7.01 17.95
#